data_AF-A0A7V3VX36-F1
#
_entry.id   AF-A0A7V3VX36-F1
#
_cell.length_a   1.000
_cell.length_b   1.000
_cell.length_c   1.000
_cell.angle_alpha   90.00
_cell.angle_beta   90.00
_cell.angle_gamma   90.00
#
_symmetry.space_group_name_H-M   'P 1'
#
loop_
_entity.id
_entity.type
_entity.pdbx_description
1 polymer ?
#
loop_
_entity_poly.entity_id
_entity_poly.type
_entity_poly.pdbx_seq_one_letter_code
_entity_poly.pdbx_strand_id
1 'polypeptide(L)'
;LVLVGDRAFRIGDRLVIGDKEGIVEQVGFRSTKLRTLDDSLLVLPNALLATSVIDNMGLRIFRRIRLLFWVALNTPLHRLDALREAVHSYLSTHPRVDSSRVHVHVQRIAESGIEWEVWCYFESSDLEGEAQGREELLCEILRLAASLQVELVLAKK
;
A
#
# COMPACT_ATOMS: atom_id res chain seq x y z
N LEU A 1 12.04 29.31 -19.37
CA LEU A 1 11.45 29.68 -18.05
C LEU A 1 10.06 29.03 -17.98
N VAL A 2 9.99 27.69 -17.85
CA VAL A 2 8.71 26.94 -17.96
C VAL A 2 8.41 26.08 -16.72
N LEU A 3 9.36 25.96 -15.77
CA LEU A 3 9.17 25.18 -14.54
C LEU A 3 8.51 25.93 -13.38
N VAL A 4 8.02 27.16 -13.59
CA VAL A 4 7.44 27.99 -12.52
C VAL A 4 5.91 27.95 -12.50
N GLY A 5 5.25 27.49 -13.58
CA GLY A 5 3.79 27.49 -13.70
C GLY A 5 3.11 26.25 -13.11
N ASP A 6 3.52 25.06 -13.54
CA ASP A 6 2.99 23.78 -13.07
C ASP A 6 4.03 23.07 -12.20
N ARG A 7 3.99 23.28 -10.88
CA ARG A 7 4.84 22.51 -9.97
C ARG A 7 4.24 21.11 -9.82
N ALA A 8 4.82 20.14 -10.53
CA ALA A 8 4.50 18.72 -10.39
C ALA A 8 4.69 18.18 -8.95
N PHE A 9 5.45 18.91 -8.11
CA PHE A 9 5.74 18.56 -6.73
C PHE A 9 6.15 19.78 -5.88
N ARG A 10 6.11 19.61 -4.56
CA ARG A 10 6.45 20.61 -3.54
C ARG A 10 7.49 20.07 -2.56
N ILE A 11 8.09 20.95 -1.78
CA ILE A 11 8.95 20.56 -0.64
C ILE A 11 8.09 19.70 0.30
N GLY A 12 8.64 18.56 0.74
CA GLY A 12 7.95 17.55 1.53
C GLY A 12 7.32 16.42 0.72
N ASP A 13 7.12 16.58 -0.59
CA ASP A 13 6.57 15.50 -1.42
C ASP A 13 7.61 14.38 -1.57
N ARG A 14 7.15 13.12 -1.43
CA ARG A 14 7.95 11.95 -1.81
C ARG A 14 7.80 11.69 -3.30
N LEU A 15 8.92 11.56 -3.99
CA LEU A 15 8.98 11.36 -5.43
C LEU A 15 9.71 10.07 -5.78
N VAL A 16 9.22 9.41 -6.83
CA VAL A 16 9.97 8.38 -7.56
C VAL A 16 10.23 8.88 -8.98
N ILE A 17 11.50 8.91 -9.37
CA ILE A 17 11.98 9.39 -10.66
C ILE A 17 12.93 8.34 -11.24
N GLY A 18 12.40 7.53 -12.16
CA GLY A 18 13.11 6.35 -12.66
C GLY A 18 13.38 5.35 -11.53
N ASP A 19 14.65 5.13 -11.24
CA ASP A 19 15.15 4.25 -10.17
C ASP A 19 15.43 4.98 -8.85
N LYS A 20 15.26 6.30 -8.80
CA LYS A 20 15.57 7.14 -7.64
C LYS A 20 14.32 7.47 -6.87
N GLU A 21 14.44 7.44 -5.55
CA GLU A 21 13.35 7.76 -4.63
C GLU A 21 13.84 8.69 -3.52
N GLY A 22 13.02 9.68 -3.17
CA GLY A 22 13.29 10.54 -2.01
C GLY A 22 12.24 11.62 -1.76
N ILE A 23 12.38 12.28 -0.61
CA ILE A 23 11.55 13.40 -0.18
C ILE A 23 12.18 14.72 -0.62
N VAL A 24 11.41 15.61 -1.22
CA VAL A 24 11.91 16.93 -1.68
C VAL A 24 12.30 17.79 -0.48
N GLU A 25 13.59 18.07 -0.30
CA GLU A 25 14.08 18.99 0.73
C GLU A 25 14.13 20.44 0.22
N GLN A 26 14.57 20.62 -1.03
CA GLN A 26 14.82 21.95 -1.57
C GLN A 26 14.59 21.97 -3.08
N VAL A 27 13.84 22.97 -3.56
CA VAL A 27 13.71 23.29 -4.99
C VAL A 27 14.49 24.57 -5.27
N GLY A 28 15.67 24.44 -5.87
CA GLY A 28 16.52 25.56 -6.26
C GLY A 28 16.31 25.98 -7.72
N PHE A 29 17.02 27.02 -8.14
CA PHE A 29 16.92 27.54 -9.51
C PHE A 29 17.42 26.54 -10.57
N ARG A 30 18.53 25.82 -10.29
CA ARG A 30 19.16 24.87 -11.23
C ARG A 30 18.96 23.41 -10.88
N SER A 31 18.71 23.11 -9.61
CA SER A 31 18.65 21.75 -9.09
C SER A 31 17.61 21.63 -7.99
N THR A 32 17.05 20.44 -7.88
CA THR A 32 16.21 20.01 -6.77
C THR A 32 16.98 18.98 -5.95
N LYS A 33 16.87 19.07 -4.62
CA LYS A 33 17.49 18.13 -3.70
C LYS A 33 16.43 17.22 -3.10
N LEU A 34 16.67 15.92 -3.14
CA LEU A 34 15.84 14.90 -2.51
C LEU A 34 16.63 14.19 -1.43
N ARG A 35 16.00 13.90 -0.29
CA ARG A 35 16.53 13.01 0.75
C ARG A 35 16.00 11.60 0.51
N THR A 36 16.87 10.62 0.32
CA THR A 36 16.46 9.21 0.21
C THR A 36 15.95 8.68 1.55
N LEU A 37 15.31 7.52 1.53
CA LEU A 37 14.93 6.83 2.77
C LEU A 37 16.17 6.37 3.57
N ASP A 38 17.30 6.14 2.90
CA ASP A 38 18.61 5.88 3.53
C ASP A 38 19.40 7.15 3.90
N ASP A 39 18.71 8.29 4.06
CA ASP A 39 19.28 9.59 4.45
C ASP A 39 20.34 10.21 3.51
N SER A 40 20.52 9.66 2.31
CA SER A 40 21.41 10.22 1.28
C SER A 40 20.79 11.43 0.60
N LEU A 41 21.61 12.42 0.24
CA LEU A 41 21.16 13.63 -0.46
C LEU A 41 21.38 13.48 -1.98
N LEU A 42 20.29 13.31 -2.73
CA LEU A 42 20.30 13.32 -4.18
C LEU A 42 20.17 14.76 -4.69
N VAL A 43 21.05 15.18 -5.60
CA VAL A 43 20.98 16.48 -6.26
C VAL A 43 20.66 16.27 -7.73
N LEU A 44 19.46 16.64 -8.14
CA LEU A 44 18.96 16.42 -9.50
C LEU A 44 18.90 17.75 -10.27
N PRO A 45 19.50 17.84 -11.47
CA PRO A 45 19.33 19.00 -12.34
C PRO A 45 17.85 19.18 -12.71
N ASN A 46 17.34 20.41 -12.65
CA ASN A 46 15.95 20.69 -13.00
C ASN A 46 15.62 20.35 -14.46
N ALA A 47 16.62 20.42 -15.36
CA ALA A 47 16.48 19.99 -16.75
C ALA A 47 16.17 18.48 -16.88
N LEU A 48 16.76 17.64 -16.02
CA LEU A 48 16.46 16.21 -15.97
C LEU A 48 15.01 15.99 -15.52
N LEU A 49 14.57 16.71 -14.48
CA LEU A 49 13.21 16.60 -13.96
C LEU A 49 12.16 17.03 -14.99
N ALA A 50 12.46 18.07 -15.79
CA ALA A 50 11.57 18.56 -16.83
C ALA A 50 11.28 17.54 -17.93
N THR A 51 12.17 16.56 -18.14
CA THR A 51 12.03 15.52 -19.17
C THR A 51 11.75 14.13 -18.57
N SER A 52 11.64 14.02 -17.25
CA SER A 52 11.43 12.75 -16.56
C SER A 52 9.95 12.51 -16.26
N VAL A 53 9.56 11.23 -16.21
CA VAL A 53 8.30 10.83 -15.57
C VAL A 53 8.49 10.93 -14.06
N ILE A 54 7.56 11.62 -13.38
CA ILE A 54 7.60 11.84 -11.92
C ILE A 54 6.37 11.17 -11.32
N ASP A 55 6.57 10.13 -10.51
CA ASP A 55 5.52 9.61 -9.63
C ASP A 55 5.57 10.38 -8.31
N ASN A 56 4.63 11.31 -8.14
CA ASN A 56 4.49 12.08 -6.91
C ASN A 56 3.66 11.31 -5.90
N MET A 57 4.35 10.56 -5.04
CA MET A 57 3.74 9.81 -3.96
C MET A 57 3.20 10.69 -2.82
N GLY A 58 3.67 11.94 -2.71
CA GLY A 58 3.18 12.93 -1.74
C GLY A 58 1.75 13.39 -2.01
N LEU A 59 1.28 13.30 -3.25
CA LEU A 59 -0.09 13.64 -3.64
C LEU A 59 -1.08 12.47 -3.54
N ARG A 60 -0.66 11.31 -3.02
CA ARG A 60 -1.54 10.16 -2.85
C ARG A 60 -2.58 10.44 -1.76
N ILE A 61 -3.85 10.35 -2.12
CA ILE A 61 -4.96 10.38 -1.16
C ILE A 61 -5.15 9.00 -0.52
N PHE A 62 -4.98 7.95 -1.33
CA PHE A 62 -5.13 6.57 -0.90
C PHE A 62 -3.89 5.75 -1.24
N ARG A 63 -3.56 4.82 -0.36
CA ARG A 63 -2.49 3.85 -0.50
C ARG A 63 -3.10 2.46 -0.65
N ARG A 64 -2.63 1.71 -1.64
CA ARG A 64 -3.13 0.35 -1.87
C ARG A 64 -2.45 -0.62 -0.90
N ILE A 65 -3.18 -1.08 0.11
CA ILE A 65 -2.71 -2.14 1.00
C ILE A 65 -3.05 -3.47 0.34
N ARG A 66 -2.04 -4.31 0.13
CA ARG A 66 -2.17 -5.67 -0.40
C ARG A 66 -1.67 -6.65 0.65
N LEU A 67 -2.52 -7.60 1.03
CA LEU A 67 -2.27 -8.64 2.01
C LEU A 67 -2.41 -10.00 1.32
N LEU A 68 -1.44 -10.87 1.58
CA LEU A 68 -1.43 -12.24 1.09
C LEU A 68 -1.27 -13.15 2.31
N PHE A 69 -2.18 -14.11 2.45
CA PHE A 69 -2.14 -15.09 3.53
C PHE A 69 -2.73 -16.42 3.05
N TRP A 70 -2.46 -17.47 3.82
CA TRP A 70 -2.90 -18.81 3.48
C TRP A 70 -3.89 -19.32 4.52
N VAL A 71 -4.88 -20.08 4.06
CA VAL A 71 -5.86 -20.77 4.89
C VAL A 71 -5.66 -22.28 4.77
N ALA A 72 -5.82 -23.04 5.84
CA ALA A 72 -5.64 -24.49 5.82
C ALA A 72 -6.63 -25.19 4.85
N LEU A 73 -6.15 -26.20 4.11
CA LEU A 73 -6.93 -26.95 3.10
C LEU A 73 -8.14 -27.69 3.67
N ASN A 74 -8.09 -28.07 4.94
CA ASN A 74 -9.17 -28.75 5.66
C ASN A 74 -10.27 -27.78 6.13
N THR A 75 -10.16 -26.48 5.85
CA THR A 75 -11.17 -25.50 6.23
C THR A 75 -12.46 -25.75 5.45
N PRO A 76 -13.60 -26.01 6.12
CA PRO A 76 -14.88 -26.18 5.46
C PRO A 76 -15.29 -24.95 4.65
N LEU A 77 -15.91 -25.16 3.48
CA LEU A 77 -16.31 -24.08 2.57
C LEU A 77 -17.17 -23.00 3.25
N HIS A 78 -18.12 -23.38 4.10
CA HIS A 78 -18.97 -22.42 4.81
C HIS A 78 -18.18 -21.47 5.73
N ARG A 79 -17.03 -21.90 6.26
CA ARG A 79 -16.15 -21.02 7.07
C ARG A 79 -15.30 -20.11 6.19
N LEU A 80 -14.89 -20.59 5.01
CA LEU A 80 -14.21 -19.76 4.01
C LEU A 80 -15.15 -18.64 3.55
N ASP A 81 -16.39 -18.96 3.19
CA ASP A 81 -17.38 -17.96 2.81
C ASP A 81 -17.64 -16.98 3.96
N ALA A 82 -17.83 -17.48 5.19
CA ALA A 82 -18.02 -16.61 6.36
C ALA A 82 -16.83 -15.66 6.59
N LEU A 83 -15.59 -16.13 6.42
CA LEU A 83 -14.40 -15.29 6.55
C LEU A 83 -14.33 -14.25 5.44
N ARG A 84 -14.65 -14.62 4.20
CA ARG A 84 -14.70 -13.68 3.07
C ARG A 84 -15.67 -12.55 3.35
N GLU A 85 -16.91 -12.90 3.72
CA GLU A 85 -17.96 -11.92 3.99
C GLU A 85 -17.60 -11.03 5.20
N ALA A 86 -17.03 -11.61 6.26
CA ALA A 86 -16.62 -10.86 7.44
C ALA A 86 -15.50 -9.86 7.11
N VAL A 87 -14.46 -10.29 6.38
CA VAL A 87 -13.35 -9.41 5.97
C VAL A 87 -13.84 -8.33 5.01
N HIS A 88 -14.67 -8.69 4.04
CA HIS A 88 -15.26 -7.73 3.11
C HIS A 88 -16.12 -6.69 3.86
N SER A 89 -17.01 -7.13 4.74
CA SER A 89 -17.86 -6.26 5.54
C SER A 89 -17.05 -5.30 6.42
N TYR A 90 -16.02 -5.82 7.11
CA TYR A 90 -15.12 -4.99 7.89
C TYR A 90 -14.44 -3.92 7.04
N LEU A 91 -13.83 -4.30 5.90
CA LEU A 91 -13.14 -3.36 5.01
C LEU A 91 -14.10 -2.33 4.41
N SER A 92 -15.30 -2.73 3.98
CA SER A 92 -16.29 -1.82 3.39
C SER A 92 -16.92 -0.85 4.40
N THR A 93 -16.84 -1.14 5.70
CA THR A 93 -17.35 -0.26 6.77
C THR A 93 -16.24 0.51 7.48
N HIS A 94 -14.98 0.22 7.18
CA HIS A 94 -13.84 0.85 7.82
C HIS A 94 -13.70 2.32 7.40
N PRO A 95 -13.59 3.27 8.35
CA PRO A 95 -13.69 4.71 8.05
C PRO A 95 -12.57 5.24 7.15
N ARG A 96 -11.39 4.61 7.17
CA ARG A 96 -10.23 4.98 6.34
C ARG A 96 -10.09 4.13 5.08
N VAL A 97 -11.05 3.27 4.75
CA VAL A 97 -10.98 2.44 3.54
C VAL A 97 -12.01 2.94 2.54
N ASP A 98 -11.60 3.08 1.30
CA ASP A 98 -12.56 3.30 0.21
C ASP A 98 -13.35 2.02 -0.05
N SER A 99 -14.61 2.03 0.37
CA SER A 99 -15.53 0.90 0.28
C SER A 99 -15.83 0.46 -1.16
N SER A 100 -15.63 1.32 -2.16
CA SER A 100 -15.78 0.97 -3.58
C SER A 100 -14.56 0.22 -4.16
N ARG A 101 -13.44 0.22 -3.43
CA ARG A 101 -12.16 -0.35 -3.87
C ARG A 101 -11.62 -1.38 -2.87
N VAL A 102 -12.47 -2.36 -2.56
CA VAL A 102 -12.16 -3.52 -1.70
C VAL A 102 -12.21 -4.80 -2.54
N HIS A 103 -11.26 -5.69 -2.31
CA HIS A 103 -11.18 -6.99 -2.97
C HIS A 103 -10.74 -8.05 -1.97
N VAL A 104 -11.52 -9.14 -1.89
CA VAL A 104 -11.29 -10.27 -0.98
C VAL A 104 -11.54 -11.55 -1.76
N HIS A 105 -10.47 -12.20 -2.25
CA HIS A 105 -10.62 -13.37 -3.11
C HIS A 105 -9.61 -14.46 -2.78
N VAL A 106 -10.03 -15.71 -3.02
CA VAL A 106 -9.14 -16.85 -3.13
C VAL A 106 -8.42 -16.75 -4.48
N GLN A 107 -7.09 -16.76 -4.45
CA GLN A 107 -6.28 -16.70 -5.66
C GLN A 107 -5.98 -18.08 -6.24
N ARG A 108 -5.58 -19.03 -5.39
CA ARG A 108 -5.28 -20.40 -5.81
C ARG A 108 -5.29 -21.37 -4.63
N ILE A 109 -5.25 -22.65 -4.96
CA ILE A 109 -5.06 -23.75 -4.01
C ILE A 109 -3.69 -24.38 -4.27
N ALA A 110 -2.90 -24.62 -3.23
CA ALA A 110 -1.61 -25.30 -3.30
C ALA A 110 -1.40 -26.21 -2.09
N GLU A 111 -0.28 -26.96 -2.07
CA GLU A 111 0.06 -27.85 -0.95
C GLU A 111 0.20 -27.11 0.40
N SER A 112 0.57 -25.84 0.36
CA SER A 112 0.68 -24.99 1.55
C SER A 112 -0.67 -24.56 2.11
N GLY A 113 -1.77 -24.63 1.35
CA GLY A 113 -3.05 -24.07 1.74
C GLY A 113 -3.85 -23.49 0.57
N ILE A 114 -4.88 -22.74 0.93
CA ILE A 114 -5.68 -21.90 0.05
C ILE A 114 -5.09 -20.49 0.13
N GLU A 115 -4.54 -19.97 -0.96
CA GLU A 115 -3.97 -18.63 -1.00
C GLU A 115 -5.08 -17.59 -1.14
N TRP A 116 -5.10 -16.62 -0.24
CA TRP A 116 -6.02 -15.50 -0.23
C TRP A 116 -5.27 -14.22 -0.55
N GLU A 117 -5.88 -13.41 -1.41
CA GLU A 117 -5.46 -12.05 -1.65
C GLU A 117 -6.57 -11.08 -1.23
N VAL A 118 -6.17 -10.17 -0.35
CA VAL A 118 -6.98 -9.06 0.09
C VAL A 118 -6.28 -7.77 -0.29
N TRP A 119 -6.98 -6.87 -0.98
CA TRP A 119 -6.48 -5.52 -1.16
C TRP A 119 -7.58 -4.48 -0.99
N CYS A 120 -7.17 -3.32 -0.50
CA CYS A 120 -8.03 -2.16 -0.35
C CYS A 120 -7.25 -0.87 -0.57
N TYR A 121 -7.97 0.23 -0.77
CA TYR A 121 -7.39 1.58 -0.81
C TYR A 121 -7.62 2.26 0.54
N PHE A 122 -6.53 2.45 1.28
CA PHE A 122 -6.52 2.99 2.62
C PHE A 122 -6.07 4.46 2.61
N GLU A 123 -6.82 5.33 3.28
CA GLU A 123 -6.53 6.74 3.41
C GLU A 123 -5.36 6.95 4.38
N SER A 124 -4.23 7.41 3.85
CA SER A 124 -3.05 7.75 4.62
C SER A 124 -2.11 8.65 3.82
N SER A 125 -1.62 9.70 4.47
CA SER A 125 -0.72 10.70 3.89
C SER A 125 0.75 10.27 3.84
N ASP A 126 1.18 9.30 4.65
CA ASP A 126 2.59 8.96 4.86
C ASP A 126 2.84 7.45 4.96
N LEU A 127 4.12 7.08 5.12
CA LEU A 127 4.53 5.68 5.25
C LEU A 127 4.09 5.07 6.58
N GLU A 128 4.11 5.85 7.65
CA GLU A 128 3.76 5.37 8.99
C GLU A 128 2.28 5.00 9.07
N GLY A 129 1.39 5.85 8.55
CA GLY A 129 -0.03 5.55 8.47
C GLY A 129 -0.34 4.37 7.54
N GLU A 130 0.45 4.15 6.49
CA GLU A 130 0.36 2.94 5.66
C GLU A 130 0.72 1.68 6.46
N ALA A 131 1.80 1.74 7.23
CA ALA A 131 2.25 0.64 8.08
C ALA A 131 1.24 0.34 9.20
N GLN A 132 0.75 1.37 9.88
CA GLN A 132 -0.27 1.25 10.92
C GLN A 132 -1.58 0.70 10.36
N GLY A 133 -2.03 1.20 9.20
CA GLY A 133 -3.22 0.67 8.52
C GLY A 133 -3.03 -0.80 8.15
N ARG A 134 -1.85 -1.18 7.64
CA ARG A 134 -1.53 -2.57 7.32
C ARG A 134 -1.59 -3.47 8.56
N GLU A 135 -1.00 -3.02 9.67
CA GLU A 135 -1.02 -3.74 10.96
C GLU A 135 -2.45 -3.90 11.48
N GLU A 136 -3.24 -2.82 11.48
CA GLU A 136 -4.64 -2.81 11.89
C GLU A 136 -5.46 -3.83 11.11
N LEU A 137 -5.39 -3.78 9.77
CA LEU A 137 -6.14 -4.69 8.91
C LEU A 137 -5.71 -6.15 9.09
N LEU A 138 -4.41 -6.42 9.25
CA LEU A 138 -3.89 -7.76 9.52
C LEU A 138 -4.37 -8.30 10.88
N CYS A 139 -4.30 -7.47 11.91
CA CYS A 139 -4.79 -7.83 13.25
C CYS A 139 -6.28 -8.18 13.22
N GLU A 140 -7.09 -7.43 12.48
CA GLU A 140 -8.52 -7.73 12.38
C GLU A 140 -8.79 -9.01 11.59
N ILE A 141 -8.09 -9.23 10.47
CA ILE A 141 -8.19 -10.51 9.73
C ILE A 141 -7.83 -11.70 10.64
N LEU A 142 -6.79 -11.57 11.47
CA LEU A 142 -6.44 -12.60 12.45
C LEU A 142 -7.54 -12.84 13.49
N ARG A 143 -8.18 -11.78 14.00
CA ARG A 143 -9.32 -11.90 14.93
C ARG A 143 -10.53 -12.56 14.29
N LEU A 144 -10.88 -12.17 13.06
CA LEU A 144 -11.99 -12.75 12.30
C LEU A 144 -11.73 -14.22 11.97
N ALA A 145 -10.51 -14.58 11.57
CA ALA A 145 -10.14 -15.97 11.34
C ALA A 145 -10.27 -16.80 12.62
N ALA A 146 -9.78 -16.28 13.76
CA ALA A 146 -9.87 -16.96 15.05
C ALA A 146 -11.32 -17.16 15.51
N SER A 147 -12.18 -16.14 15.38
CA SER A 147 -13.60 -16.22 15.79
C SER A 147 -14.40 -17.22 14.95
N LEU A 148 -14.04 -17.36 13.67
CA LEU A 148 -14.65 -18.30 12.73
C LEU A 148 -13.99 -19.69 12.75
N GLN A 149 -13.00 -19.91 13.62
CA GLN A 149 -12.22 -21.17 13.68
C GLN A 149 -11.61 -21.54 12.32
N VAL A 150 -11.05 -20.53 11.64
CA VAL A 150 -10.28 -20.68 10.40
C VAL A 150 -8.80 -20.58 10.75
N GLU A 151 -8.06 -21.63 10.42
CA GLU A 151 -6.61 -21.67 10.64
C GLU A 151 -5.88 -20.96 9.50
N LEU A 152 -5.14 -19.91 9.84
CA LEU A 152 -4.20 -19.28 8.92
C LEU A 152 -2.85 -20.01 9.01
N VAL A 153 -2.30 -20.36 7.86
CA VAL A 153 -1.05 -21.13 7.76
C VAL A 153 0.05 -20.29 7.15
N LEU A 154 1.30 -20.62 7.48
CA LEU A 154 2.46 -20.01 6.84
C LEU A 154 2.70 -20.67 5.48
N ALA A 155 3.07 -19.87 4.49
CA ALA A 155 3.54 -20.41 3.21
C ALA A 155 4.72 -21.36 3.47
N LYS A 156 4.60 -22.63 3.05
CA LYS A 156 5.79 -23.50 3.01
C LYS A 156 6.62 -23.05 1.82
N LYS A 157 7.88 -22.71 2.09
CA LYS A 157 8.87 -22.37 1.06
C LYS A 157 9.09 -23.53 0.11
#